data_AF-A0A941NV14-F1
#
_entry.id   AF-A0A941NV14-F1
#
_cell.length_a   1.000
_cell.length_b   1.000
_cell.length_c   1.000
_cell.angle_alpha   90.00
_cell.angle_beta   90.00
_cell.angle_gamma   90.00
#
_symmetry.space_group_name_H-M   'P 1'
#
loop_
_entity.id
_entity.type
_entity.pdbx_description
1 polymer ?
#
loop_
_entity_poly.entity_id
_entity_poly.type
_entity_poly.pdbx_seq_one_letter_code
_entity_poly.pdbx_strand_id
1 'polypeptide(L)'
;MSKAAIIDANVNRFKEGARVLEDIARFVLKDNDLFTQIKALKHMAKIKIIDRTQVKDIGGADFVESQQRLSWVDLVNANALRMQEAARVLEEIDDRMLYKSARFRAYEIHSKLLIKLQCMLKTDKLHGLYAICDPHVQPLDTIYKKVQEQGITLCQIRMKHASKKDIWESTKALKAKLGQGTLLIVNDHLDVALNLADGVHLGQSDLPITVARQLVPPGFIVGVTCHTVEQAVHACHEGASYIGVGCLYPTQTKKNTISCNLKTLKEIVAAVAIPVCAIGGINQSNQEEVSKTGVKMMAMYSALWDPCLF
;
A
#
# COMPACT_ATOMS: atom_id res chain seq x y z
N MET A 1 18.85 -39.53 -15.56
CA MET A 1 17.76 -39.35 -14.58
C MET A 1 16.46 -39.87 -15.17
N SER A 2 15.65 -40.61 -14.39
CA SER A 2 14.36 -41.10 -14.88
C SER A 2 13.34 -39.94 -14.99
N LYS A 3 12.41 -40.04 -15.96
CA LYS A 3 11.31 -39.08 -16.13
C LYS A 3 10.51 -38.87 -14.83
N ALA A 4 10.33 -39.94 -14.06
CA ALA A 4 9.69 -39.93 -12.74
C ALA A 4 10.43 -39.05 -11.71
N ALA A 5 11.77 -39.09 -11.67
CA ALA A 5 12.55 -38.27 -10.75
C ALA A 5 12.43 -36.77 -11.05
N ILE A 6 12.35 -36.40 -12.34
CA ILE A 6 12.14 -35.00 -12.75
C ILE A 6 10.73 -34.52 -12.34
N ILE A 7 9.71 -35.37 -12.50
CA ILE A 7 8.34 -35.06 -12.07
C ILE A 7 8.30 -34.84 -10.56
N ASP A 8 8.83 -35.77 -9.76
CA ASP A 8 8.82 -35.67 -8.29
C ASP A 8 9.53 -34.40 -7.80
N ALA A 9 10.73 -34.13 -8.33
CA ALA A 9 11.50 -32.93 -7.98
C ALA A 9 10.73 -31.63 -8.26
N ASN A 10 10.05 -31.52 -9.41
CA ASN A 10 9.31 -30.31 -9.76
C ASN A 10 7.97 -30.20 -9.00
N VAL A 11 7.30 -31.32 -8.69
CA VAL A 11 6.13 -31.31 -7.81
C VAL A 11 6.51 -30.81 -6.42
N ASN A 12 7.66 -31.23 -5.88
CA ASN A 12 8.15 -30.76 -4.58
C ASN A 12 8.50 -29.26 -4.62
N ARG A 13 9.25 -28.79 -5.63
CA ARG A 13 9.55 -27.35 -5.81
C ARG A 13 8.30 -26.49 -5.91
N PHE A 14 7.29 -26.96 -6.64
CA PHE A 14 6.00 -26.29 -6.75
C PHE A 14 5.33 -26.15 -5.38
N LYS A 15 5.28 -27.24 -4.61
CA LYS A 15 4.65 -27.26 -3.29
C LYS A 15 5.38 -26.39 -2.27
N GLU A 16 6.71 -26.37 -2.31
CA GLU A 16 7.52 -25.52 -1.43
C GLU A 16 7.27 -24.04 -1.70
N GLY A 17 7.28 -23.62 -2.98
CA GLY A 17 6.91 -22.25 -3.34
C GLY A 17 5.50 -21.90 -2.86
N ALA A 18 4.53 -22.79 -3.09
CA ALA A 18 3.15 -22.59 -2.67
C ALA A 18 2.98 -22.47 -1.16
N ARG A 19 3.76 -23.20 -0.34
CA ARG A 19 3.70 -23.11 1.13
C ARG A 19 4.06 -21.72 1.64
N VAL A 20 5.14 -21.13 1.12
CA VAL A 20 5.55 -19.77 1.52
C VAL A 20 4.47 -18.76 1.16
N LEU A 21 3.90 -18.86 -0.05
CA LEU A 21 2.83 -17.96 -0.46
C LEU A 21 1.54 -18.16 0.37
N GLU A 22 1.23 -19.39 0.77
CA GLU A 22 0.11 -19.72 1.65
C GLU A 22 0.24 -19.04 3.01
N ASP A 23 1.43 -19.09 3.62
CA ASP A 23 1.71 -18.43 4.89
C ASP A 23 1.66 -16.90 4.78
N ILE A 24 2.18 -16.34 3.68
CA ILE A 24 2.07 -14.89 3.40
C ILE A 24 0.60 -14.49 3.26
N ALA A 25 -0.20 -15.23 2.49
CA ALA A 25 -1.63 -14.95 2.34
C ALA A 25 -2.36 -15.01 3.69
N ARG A 26 -2.05 -16.01 4.52
CA ARG A 26 -2.73 -16.25 5.79
C ARG A 26 -2.32 -15.29 6.91
N PHE A 27 -1.03 -15.10 7.11
CA PHE A 27 -0.51 -14.43 8.32
C PHE A 27 -0.12 -12.98 8.06
N VAL A 28 0.38 -12.67 6.87
CA VAL A 28 0.78 -11.30 6.51
C VAL A 28 -0.43 -10.54 5.97
N LEU A 29 -1.06 -11.06 4.90
CA LEU A 29 -2.19 -10.39 4.25
C LEU A 29 -3.54 -10.66 4.92
N LYS A 30 -3.65 -11.73 5.72
CA LYS A 30 -4.91 -12.19 6.34
C LYS A 30 -6.04 -12.36 5.31
N ASP A 31 -5.70 -12.79 4.10
CA ASP A 31 -6.62 -12.98 2.98
C ASP A 31 -6.99 -14.46 2.83
N ASN A 32 -8.15 -14.84 3.39
CA ASN A 32 -8.63 -16.22 3.42
C ASN A 32 -8.95 -16.78 2.02
N ASP A 33 -9.36 -15.93 1.08
CA ASP A 33 -9.66 -16.33 -0.28
C ASP A 33 -8.37 -16.73 -1.02
N LEU A 34 -7.34 -15.88 -0.97
CA LEU A 34 -6.04 -16.20 -1.54
C LEU A 34 -5.40 -17.43 -0.88
N PHE A 35 -5.47 -17.53 0.45
CA PHE A 35 -5.03 -18.72 1.17
C PHE A 35 -5.69 -20.00 0.63
N THR A 36 -7.00 -19.98 0.42
CA THR A 36 -7.76 -21.13 -0.08
C THR A 36 -7.40 -21.45 -1.53
N GLN A 37 -7.25 -20.44 -2.40
CA GLN A 37 -6.83 -20.62 -3.79
C GLN A 37 -5.43 -21.26 -3.89
N ILE A 38 -4.47 -20.78 -3.09
CA ILE A 38 -3.10 -21.32 -3.04
C ILE A 38 -3.12 -22.76 -2.54
N LYS A 39 -3.86 -23.02 -1.45
CA LYS A 39 -4.01 -24.37 -0.89
C LYS A 39 -4.61 -25.35 -1.91
N ALA A 40 -5.64 -24.94 -2.63
CA ALA A 40 -6.26 -25.75 -3.69
C ALA A 40 -5.27 -26.04 -4.83
N LEU A 41 -4.54 -25.01 -5.29
CA LEU A 41 -3.52 -25.16 -6.32
C LEU A 41 -2.39 -26.12 -5.89
N LYS A 42 -1.95 -26.03 -4.63
CA LYS A 42 -0.97 -26.95 -4.04
C LYS A 42 -1.46 -28.41 -4.03
N HIS A 43 -2.75 -28.63 -3.79
CA HIS A 43 -3.37 -29.97 -3.82
C HIS A 43 -3.53 -30.53 -5.24
N MET A 44 -3.70 -29.68 -6.25
CA MET A 44 -3.80 -30.11 -7.66
C MET A 44 -2.52 -30.79 -8.15
N ALA A 45 -1.36 -30.42 -7.61
CA ALA A 45 -0.11 -31.15 -7.81
C ALA A 45 -0.18 -32.49 -7.05
N LYS A 46 -0.96 -33.44 -7.55
CA LYS A 46 -1.10 -34.78 -6.96
C LYS A 46 0.23 -35.52 -7.07
N ILE A 47 0.74 -35.94 -5.91
CA ILE A 47 1.83 -36.91 -5.78
C ILE A 47 1.22 -38.30 -5.97
N LYS A 48 1.65 -39.07 -6.98
CA LYS A 48 1.79 -40.51 -6.77
C LYS A 48 3.12 -40.67 -6.04
N ILE A 49 3.09 -41.13 -4.80
CA ILE A 49 4.32 -41.49 -4.08
C ILE A 49 4.86 -42.68 -4.88
N ILE A 50 5.82 -42.42 -5.77
CA ILE A 50 6.61 -43.49 -6.35
C ILE A 50 7.55 -43.90 -5.23
N ASP A 51 7.52 -45.18 -4.94
CA ASP A 51 8.30 -45.83 -3.89
C ASP A 51 9.73 -45.29 -3.86
N ARG A 52 10.18 -44.86 -2.68
CA ARG A 52 11.46 -44.16 -2.46
C ARG A 52 12.63 -45.15 -2.49
N THR A 53 12.71 -46.01 -3.48
CA THR A 53 13.87 -46.86 -3.68
C THR A 53 14.92 -46.11 -4.50
N GLN A 54 15.86 -45.51 -3.76
CA GLN A 54 17.21 -45.12 -4.18
C GLN A 54 17.34 -44.04 -5.26
N VAL A 55 16.90 -42.81 -4.97
CA VAL A 55 17.59 -41.63 -5.52
C VAL A 55 18.35 -40.98 -4.37
N LYS A 56 19.67 -41.09 -4.43
CA LYS A 56 20.60 -40.48 -3.47
C LYS A 56 20.39 -38.96 -3.54
N ASP A 57 19.95 -38.36 -2.43
CA ASP A 57 19.88 -36.91 -2.29
C ASP A 57 21.27 -36.33 -2.58
N ILE A 58 21.36 -35.50 -3.62
CA ILE A 58 22.58 -34.75 -3.91
C ILE A 58 22.50 -33.50 -3.04
N GLY A 59 22.95 -33.65 -1.79
CA GLY A 59 23.06 -32.56 -0.83
C GLY A 59 23.80 -31.37 -1.43
N GLY A 60 23.19 -30.19 -1.29
CA GLY A 60 23.77 -28.91 -1.73
C GLY A 60 24.97 -28.53 -0.88
N ALA A 61 26.03 -28.11 -1.56
CA ALA A 61 27.20 -27.49 -0.98
C ALA A 61 26.89 -26.06 -0.50
N ASP A 62 27.60 -25.67 0.56
CA ASP A 62 27.85 -24.34 1.10
C ASP A 62 26.66 -23.40 1.30
N PHE A 63 26.23 -23.29 2.56
CA PHE A 63 25.42 -22.19 3.06
C PHE A 63 26.22 -20.88 2.96
N VAL A 64 26.01 -20.12 1.89
CA VAL A 64 26.35 -18.71 1.87
C VAL A 64 25.26 -17.97 2.63
N GLU A 65 25.58 -17.54 3.84
CA GLU A 65 24.71 -16.71 4.68
C GLU A 65 24.51 -15.34 4.01
N SER A 66 23.44 -15.18 3.22
CA SER A 66 23.08 -13.87 2.69
C SER A 66 22.49 -13.03 3.82
N GLN A 67 23.25 -12.07 4.34
CA GLN A 67 22.86 -11.16 5.42
C GLN A 67 21.71 -10.19 5.08
N GLN A 68 21.15 -10.23 3.87
CA GLN A 68 20.04 -9.36 3.47
C GLN A 68 18.68 -9.99 3.78
N ARG A 69 17.93 -9.40 4.71
CA ARG A 69 16.51 -9.73 4.91
C ARG A 69 15.75 -9.37 3.64
N LEU A 70 15.26 -10.39 2.93
CA LEU A 70 14.41 -10.22 1.74
C LEU A 70 13.11 -9.49 2.11
N SER A 71 12.65 -8.58 1.26
CA SER A 71 11.35 -7.93 1.44
C SER A 71 10.20 -8.92 1.19
N TRP A 72 8.98 -8.59 1.63
CA TRP A 72 7.80 -9.40 1.31
C TRP A 72 7.58 -9.55 -0.20
N VAL A 73 7.92 -8.51 -0.97
CA VAL A 73 7.79 -8.52 -2.44
C VAL A 73 8.81 -9.49 -3.04
N ASP A 74 10.05 -9.49 -2.55
CA ASP A 74 11.08 -10.42 -3.02
C ASP A 74 10.71 -11.87 -2.70
N LEU A 75 10.18 -12.13 -1.50
CA LEU A 75 9.71 -13.45 -1.10
C LEU A 75 8.55 -13.95 -1.97
N VAL A 76 7.57 -13.09 -2.27
CA VAL A 76 6.46 -13.47 -3.16
C VAL A 76 6.96 -13.73 -4.57
N ASN A 77 7.78 -12.84 -5.13
CA ASN A 77 8.33 -12.99 -6.48
C ASN A 77 9.13 -14.30 -6.60
N ALA A 78 10.07 -14.56 -5.70
CA ALA A 78 10.93 -15.74 -5.76
C ALA A 78 10.13 -17.05 -5.67
N ASN A 79 9.14 -17.12 -4.78
CA ASN A 79 8.35 -18.34 -4.58
C ASN A 79 7.30 -18.54 -5.67
N ALA A 80 6.72 -17.47 -6.20
CA ALA A 80 5.80 -17.54 -7.33
C ALA A 80 6.51 -17.95 -8.62
N LEU A 81 7.69 -17.41 -8.91
CA LEU A 81 8.51 -17.82 -10.04
C LEU A 81 8.89 -19.30 -9.93
N ARG A 82 9.30 -19.76 -8.74
CA ARG A 82 9.58 -21.19 -8.48
C ARG A 82 8.38 -22.09 -8.80
N MET A 83 7.16 -21.69 -8.42
CA MET A 83 5.94 -22.41 -8.79
C MET A 83 5.71 -22.42 -10.30
N GLN A 84 5.87 -21.27 -10.96
CA GLN A 84 5.60 -21.12 -12.39
C GLN A 84 6.59 -21.93 -13.24
N GLU A 85 7.88 -21.91 -12.89
CA GLU A 85 8.93 -22.70 -13.54
C GLU A 85 8.73 -24.20 -13.33
N ALA A 86 8.43 -24.63 -12.09
CA ALA A 86 8.15 -26.02 -11.81
C ALA A 86 6.93 -26.53 -12.58
N ALA A 87 5.84 -25.74 -12.62
CA ALA A 87 4.67 -26.08 -13.42
C ALA A 87 4.96 -26.10 -14.92
N ARG A 88 5.86 -25.24 -15.41
CA ARG A 88 6.29 -25.23 -16.81
C ARG A 88 7.02 -26.52 -17.17
N VAL A 89 7.92 -26.99 -16.32
CA VAL A 89 8.61 -28.28 -16.54
C VAL A 89 7.60 -29.43 -16.55
N LEU A 90 6.69 -29.47 -15.57
CA LEU A 90 5.65 -30.50 -15.47
C LEU A 90 4.68 -30.49 -16.66
N GLU A 91 4.36 -29.32 -17.20
CA GLU A 91 3.54 -29.16 -18.42
C GLU A 91 4.17 -29.85 -19.64
N GLU A 92 5.49 -29.82 -19.76
CA GLU A 92 6.20 -30.40 -20.91
C GLU A 92 6.40 -31.92 -20.77
N ILE A 93 6.42 -32.45 -19.55
CA ILE A 93 6.82 -33.86 -19.31
C ILE A 93 5.69 -34.75 -18.77
N ASP A 94 4.64 -34.22 -18.17
CA ASP A 94 3.56 -35.01 -17.54
C ASP A 94 2.17 -34.65 -18.14
N ASP A 95 1.12 -34.49 -17.32
CA ASP A 95 -0.20 -34.06 -17.78
C ASP A 95 -0.20 -32.58 -18.18
N ARG A 96 0.03 -32.36 -19.47
CA ARG A 96 0.07 -31.02 -20.07
C ARG A 96 -1.16 -30.17 -19.72
N MET A 97 -2.38 -30.73 -19.73
CA MET A 97 -3.59 -29.94 -19.45
C MET A 97 -3.64 -29.52 -17.99
N LEU A 98 -3.35 -30.44 -17.07
CA LEU A 98 -3.32 -30.17 -15.64
C LEU A 98 -2.29 -29.09 -15.29
N TYR A 99 -1.04 -29.24 -15.73
CA TYR A 99 0.03 -28.32 -15.32
C TYR A 99 0.02 -27.00 -16.09
N LYS A 100 -0.53 -26.97 -17.30
CA LYS A 100 -0.89 -25.70 -17.96
C LYS A 100 -1.90 -24.92 -17.11
N SER A 101 -2.96 -25.58 -16.64
CA SER A 101 -3.94 -24.96 -15.74
C SER A 101 -3.30 -24.49 -14.43
N ALA A 102 -2.46 -25.32 -13.80
CA ALA A 102 -1.75 -24.97 -12.57
C ALA A 102 -0.83 -23.76 -12.77
N ARG A 103 -0.12 -23.68 -13.89
CA ARG A 103 0.77 -22.56 -14.23
C ARG A 103 -0.01 -21.25 -14.40
N PHE A 104 -1.14 -21.27 -15.10
CA PHE A 104 -2.00 -20.08 -15.23
C PHE A 104 -2.55 -19.60 -13.88
N ARG A 105 -3.01 -20.53 -13.04
CA ARG A 105 -3.45 -20.20 -11.67
C ARG A 105 -2.31 -19.63 -10.82
N ALA A 106 -1.09 -20.13 -10.99
CA ALA A 106 0.09 -19.60 -10.30
C ALA A 106 0.40 -18.15 -10.72
N TYR A 107 0.26 -17.81 -12.01
CA TYR A 107 0.39 -16.42 -12.48
C TYR A 107 -0.69 -15.51 -11.89
N GLU A 108 -1.94 -15.97 -11.86
CA GLU A 108 -3.05 -15.19 -11.31
C GLU A 108 -2.86 -14.91 -9.82
N ILE A 109 -2.54 -15.95 -9.04
CA ILE A 109 -2.23 -15.84 -7.61
C ILE A 109 -1.05 -14.88 -7.38
N HIS A 110 0.00 -14.99 -8.19
CA HIS A 110 1.16 -14.10 -8.10
C HIS A 110 0.76 -12.63 -8.23
N SER A 111 0.02 -12.29 -9.29
CA SER A 111 -0.46 -10.94 -9.53
C SER A 111 -1.34 -10.43 -8.37
N LYS A 112 -2.26 -11.26 -7.88
CA LYS A 112 -3.13 -10.89 -6.74
C LYS A 112 -2.34 -10.63 -5.45
N LEU A 113 -1.36 -11.49 -5.15
CA LEU A 113 -0.49 -11.33 -3.97
C LEU A 113 0.31 -10.03 -4.04
N LEU A 114 0.92 -9.73 -5.19
CA LEU A 114 1.69 -8.50 -5.37
C LEU A 114 0.81 -7.25 -5.19
N ILE A 115 -0.38 -7.24 -5.80
CA ILE A 115 -1.33 -6.14 -5.64
C ILE A 115 -1.70 -5.96 -4.16
N LYS A 116 -2.06 -7.04 -3.47
CA LYS A 116 -2.46 -7.00 -2.05
C LYS A 116 -1.31 -6.53 -1.14
N LEU A 117 -0.09 -7.01 -1.38
CA LEU A 117 1.09 -6.55 -0.65
C LEU A 117 1.37 -5.07 -0.90
N GLN A 118 1.29 -4.60 -2.14
CA GLN A 118 1.48 -3.18 -2.46
C GLN A 118 0.43 -2.31 -1.76
N CYS A 119 -0.84 -2.73 -1.76
CA CYS A 119 -1.90 -2.06 -0.99
C CYS A 119 -1.53 -1.97 0.49
N MET A 120 -1.17 -3.11 1.11
CA MET A 120 -0.83 -3.21 2.53
C MET A 120 0.35 -2.29 2.88
N LEU A 121 1.45 -2.38 2.13
CA LEU A 121 2.66 -1.58 2.37
C LEU A 121 2.41 -0.08 2.27
N LYS A 122 1.50 0.35 1.39
CA LYS A 122 1.08 1.75 1.29
C LYS A 122 0.19 2.16 2.47
N THR A 123 -0.79 1.33 2.84
CA THR A 123 -1.68 1.63 3.97
C THR A 123 -0.94 1.63 5.31
N ASP A 124 0.11 0.82 5.45
CA ASP A 124 0.98 0.79 6.63
C ASP A 124 1.73 2.10 6.82
N LYS A 125 1.93 2.91 5.76
CA LYS A 125 2.55 4.23 5.86
C LYS A 125 1.56 5.35 6.18
N LEU A 126 0.26 5.07 6.29
CA LEU A 126 -0.79 6.05 6.62
C LEU A 126 -0.87 6.26 8.14
N HIS A 127 0.23 6.70 8.73
CA HIS A 127 0.33 7.05 10.14
C HIS A 127 1.32 8.20 10.39
N GLY A 128 1.25 8.81 11.57
CA GLY A 128 2.19 9.84 12.01
C GLY A 128 1.93 11.19 11.38
N LEU A 129 3.00 11.95 11.15
CA LEU A 129 2.93 13.31 10.62
C LEU A 129 2.67 13.29 9.11
N TYR A 130 1.70 14.07 8.67
CA TYR A 130 1.33 14.24 7.26
C TYR A 130 1.65 15.68 6.82
N ALA A 131 2.74 15.85 6.09
CA ALA A 131 3.19 17.16 5.63
C ALA A 131 2.32 17.64 4.46
N ILE A 132 1.70 18.82 4.58
CA ILE A 132 1.09 19.52 3.45
C ILE A 132 2.08 20.59 3.00
N CYS A 133 2.39 20.65 1.72
CA CYS A 133 3.34 21.61 1.15
C CYS A 133 2.82 22.28 -0.12
N ASP A 134 3.36 23.46 -0.39
CA ASP A 134 3.21 24.17 -1.65
C ASP A 134 4.62 24.53 -2.15
N PRO A 135 5.13 23.82 -3.18
CA PRO A 135 6.45 24.08 -3.75
C PRO A 135 6.69 25.50 -4.29
N HIS A 136 5.63 26.31 -4.52
CA HIS A 136 5.80 27.73 -4.83
C HIS A 136 6.14 28.59 -3.61
N VAL A 137 5.74 28.12 -2.41
CA VAL A 137 5.97 28.84 -1.15
C VAL A 137 7.18 28.25 -0.41
N GLN A 138 7.30 26.93 -0.37
CA GLN A 138 8.43 26.22 0.24
C GLN A 138 9.30 25.59 -0.86
N PRO A 139 10.59 25.97 -0.99
CA PRO A 139 11.48 25.33 -1.96
C PRO A 139 11.57 23.80 -1.76
N LEU A 140 11.75 23.06 -2.86
CA LEU A 140 11.80 21.59 -2.84
C LEU A 140 12.88 21.04 -1.89
N ASP A 141 14.03 21.70 -1.78
CA ASP A 141 15.11 21.33 -0.85
C ASP A 141 14.68 21.46 0.61
N THR A 142 13.95 22.53 0.95
CA THR A 142 13.42 22.75 2.29
C THR A 142 12.40 21.68 2.66
N ILE A 143 11.50 21.34 1.72
CA ILE A 143 10.52 20.27 1.90
C ILE A 143 11.25 18.94 2.14
N TYR A 144 12.17 18.58 1.24
CA TYR A 144 12.92 17.32 1.35
C TYR A 144 13.69 17.22 2.67
N LYS A 145 14.43 18.26 3.04
CA LYS A 145 15.20 18.29 4.28
C LYS A 145 14.30 18.08 5.50
N LYS A 146 13.19 18.84 5.60
CA LYS A 146 12.23 18.71 6.70
C LYS A 146 11.64 17.30 6.77
N VAL A 147 11.29 16.72 5.62
CA VAL A 147 10.74 15.36 5.53
C VAL A 147 11.72 14.31 6.07
N GLN A 148 13.00 14.41 5.69
CA GLN A 148 14.03 13.49 6.16
C GLN A 148 14.32 13.66 7.65
N GLU A 149 14.51 14.90 8.12
CA GLU A 149 14.84 15.21 9.52
C GLU A 149 13.75 14.76 10.50
N GLN A 150 12.48 14.83 10.08
CA GLN A 150 11.33 14.48 10.91
C GLN A 150 10.80 13.06 10.64
N GLY A 151 11.44 12.29 9.75
CA GLY A 151 11.01 10.93 9.40
C GLY A 151 9.60 10.87 8.81
N ILE A 152 9.18 11.90 8.07
CA ILE A 152 7.82 12.01 7.51
C ILE A 152 7.67 11.03 6.34
N THR A 153 6.70 10.13 6.45
CA THR A 153 6.41 9.11 5.42
C THR A 153 5.27 9.48 4.48
N LEU A 154 4.61 10.63 4.71
CA LEU A 154 3.45 11.07 3.95
C LEU A 154 3.49 12.58 3.67
N CYS A 155 3.43 12.95 2.39
CA CYS A 155 3.44 14.34 1.92
C CYS A 155 2.25 14.61 0.97
N GLN A 156 1.66 15.80 1.04
CA GLN A 156 0.62 16.28 0.14
C GLN A 156 1.07 17.55 -0.56
N ILE A 157 1.04 17.57 -1.88
CA ILE A 157 1.14 18.83 -2.63
C ILE A 157 -0.24 19.46 -2.72
N ARG A 158 -0.33 20.72 -2.28
CA ARG A 158 -1.57 21.49 -2.28
C ARG A 158 -1.29 22.93 -2.75
N MET A 159 -1.39 23.14 -4.07
CA MET A 159 -1.10 24.42 -4.72
C MET A 159 -2.40 25.03 -5.28
N LYS A 160 -3.25 25.60 -4.40
CA LYS A 160 -4.63 26.02 -4.77
C LYS A 160 -4.74 27.11 -5.83
N HIS A 161 -3.69 27.90 -6.02
CA HIS A 161 -3.67 29.04 -6.94
C HIS A 161 -2.72 28.81 -8.13
N ALA A 162 -2.15 27.61 -8.26
CA ALA A 162 -1.23 27.27 -9.32
C ALA A 162 -1.97 26.74 -10.56
N SER A 163 -1.35 26.87 -11.73
CA SER A 163 -1.86 26.22 -12.92
C SER A 163 -1.67 24.70 -12.80
N LYS A 164 -2.49 23.93 -13.51
CA LYS A 164 -2.35 22.48 -13.56
C LYS A 164 -0.98 22.03 -14.07
N LYS A 165 -0.37 22.81 -14.96
CA LYS A 165 0.99 22.59 -15.46
C LYS A 165 2.01 22.72 -14.32
N ASP A 166 1.91 23.75 -13.49
CA ASP A 166 2.83 23.95 -12.37
C ASP A 166 2.68 22.86 -11.31
N ILE A 167 1.43 22.42 -11.05
CA ILE A 167 1.15 21.28 -10.16
C ILE A 167 1.82 20.02 -10.69
N TRP A 168 1.72 19.76 -11.99
CA TRP A 168 2.37 18.61 -12.63
C TRP A 168 3.89 18.67 -12.50
N GLU A 169 4.52 19.80 -12.86
CA GLU A 169 5.97 19.98 -12.80
C GLU A 169 6.50 19.86 -11.37
N SER A 170 5.82 20.50 -10.41
CA SER A 170 6.16 20.43 -8.99
C SER A 170 5.99 19.04 -8.40
N THR A 171 4.92 18.33 -8.78
CA THR A 171 4.68 16.93 -8.35
C THR A 171 5.76 16.01 -8.87
N LYS A 172 6.11 16.13 -10.16
CA LYS A 172 7.17 15.33 -10.77
C LYS A 172 8.52 15.58 -10.08
N ALA A 173 8.87 16.84 -9.84
CA ALA A 173 10.12 17.21 -9.21
C ALA A 173 10.20 16.74 -7.75
N LEU A 174 9.14 16.92 -6.96
CA LEU A 174 9.10 16.48 -5.58
C LEU A 174 9.12 14.95 -5.48
N LYS A 175 8.38 14.23 -6.33
CA LYS A 175 8.38 12.76 -6.35
C LYS A 175 9.79 12.21 -6.62
N ALA A 176 10.51 12.77 -7.58
CA ALA A 176 11.87 12.38 -7.88
C ALA A 176 12.82 12.59 -6.69
N LYS A 177 12.60 13.66 -5.91
CA LYS A 177 13.43 14.00 -4.75
C LYS A 177 13.13 13.15 -3.51
N LEU A 178 11.86 12.83 -3.26
CA LEU A 178 11.43 12.02 -2.10
C LEU A 178 11.74 10.53 -2.25
N GLY A 179 11.80 10.01 -3.48
CA GLY A 179 12.04 8.59 -3.75
C GLY A 179 10.87 7.68 -3.33
N GLN A 180 11.17 6.43 -2.98
CA GLN A 180 10.18 5.41 -2.62
C GLN A 180 9.85 5.36 -1.12
N GLY A 181 10.63 6.06 -0.28
CA GLY A 181 10.44 6.07 1.17
C GLY A 181 9.16 6.79 1.60
N THR A 182 8.84 7.91 0.93
CA THR A 182 7.72 8.79 1.27
C THR A 182 6.59 8.67 0.25
N LEU A 183 5.36 8.51 0.75
CA LEU A 183 4.16 8.58 -0.07
C LEU A 183 3.86 10.04 -0.43
N LEU A 184 3.60 10.28 -1.72
CA LEU A 184 3.19 11.57 -2.22
C LEU A 184 1.72 11.51 -2.63
N ILE A 185 0.94 12.48 -2.14
CA ILE A 185 -0.47 12.65 -2.44
C ILE A 185 -0.67 14.00 -3.15
N VAL A 186 -1.49 14.02 -4.19
CA VAL A 186 -1.87 15.27 -4.87
C VAL A 186 -3.26 15.69 -4.40
N ASN A 187 -3.42 16.96 -4.06
CA ASN A 187 -4.72 17.52 -3.69
C ASN A 187 -5.57 17.78 -4.95
N ASP A 188 -6.84 17.37 -4.92
CA ASP A 188 -7.95 17.59 -5.88
C ASP A 188 -7.74 16.99 -7.30
N HIS A 189 -6.52 17.03 -7.84
CA HIS A 189 -6.23 16.66 -9.24
C HIS A 189 -5.89 15.18 -9.43
N LEU A 190 -6.92 14.35 -9.56
CA LEU A 190 -6.78 12.90 -9.76
C LEU A 190 -5.90 12.53 -10.96
N ASP A 191 -5.99 13.25 -12.06
CA ASP A 191 -5.26 12.92 -13.29
C ASP A 191 -3.75 13.18 -13.17
N VAL A 192 -3.35 14.24 -12.46
CA VAL A 192 -1.94 14.47 -12.09
C VAL A 192 -1.46 13.36 -11.16
N ALA A 193 -2.30 13.02 -10.17
CA ALA A 193 -1.99 12.01 -9.16
C ALA A 193 -1.74 10.62 -9.78
N LEU A 194 -2.58 10.21 -10.74
CA LEU A 194 -2.48 8.92 -11.44
C LEU A 194 -1.13 8.73 -12.16
N ASN A 195 -0.50 9.82 -12.60
CA ASN A 195 0.73 9.76 -13.38
C ASN A 195 2.00 9.94 -12.53
N LEU A 196 1.92 10.64 -11.41
CA LEU A 196 3.10 11.15 -10.70
C LEU A 196 3.12 10.87 -9.19
N ALA A 197 2.04 10.34 -8.62
CA ALA A 197 1.88 10.25 -7.17
C ALA A 197 1.36 8.87 -6.72
N ASP A 198 1.38 8.65 -5.41
CA ASP A 198 0.89 7.40 -4.80
C ASP A 198 -0.61 7.43 -4.52
N GLY A 199 -1.20 8.64 -4.54
CA GLY A 199 -2.61 8.87 -4.30
C GLY A 199 -3.09 10.29 -4.53
N VAL A 200 -4.41 10.47 -4.35
CA VAL A 200 -5.10 11.76 -4.39
C VAL A 200 -5.80 12.03 -3.05
N HIS A 201 -5.95 13.30 -2.67
CA HIS A 201 -6.87 13.72 -1.62
C HIS A 201 -8.00 14.54 -2.26
N LEU A 202 -9.26 14.17 -1.99
CA LEU A 202 -10.45 14.78 -2.58
C LEU A 202 -11.31 15.45 -1.49
N GLY A 203 -11.69 16.69 -1.73
CA GLY A 203 -12.70 17.41 -0.97
C GLY A 203 -14.14 17.04 -1.38
N GLN A 204 -15.09 17.61 -0.66
CA GLN A 204 -16.53 17.35 -0.85
C GLN A 204 -17.11 17.86 -2.18
N SER A 205 -16.41 18.77 -2.87
CA SER A 205 -16.83 19.33 -4.16
C SER A 205 -16.01 18.78 -5.34
N ASP A 206 -15.11 17.83 -5.08
CA ASP A 206 -14.28 17.19 -6.10
C ASP A 206 -14.97 15.92 -6.64
N LEU A 207 -14.22 15.12 -7.41
CA LEU A 207 -14.74 13.89 -7.99
C LEU A 207 -15.26 12.92 -6.91
N PRO A 208 -16.45 12.30 -7.07
CA PRO A 208 -16.95 11.30 -6.13
C PRO A 208 -16.00 10.10 -5.98
N ILE A 209 -15.96 9.51 -4.79
CA ILE A 209 -15.06 8.40 -4.44
C ILE A 209 -15.32 7.20 -5.35
N THR A 210 -16.59 6.86 -5.56
CA THR A 210 -17.02 5.77 -6.41
C THR A 210 -16.50 5.91 -7.84
N VAL A 211 -16.49 7.12 -8.39
CA VAL A 211 -15.94 7.41 -9.72
C VAL A 211 -14.42 7.35 -9.71
N ALA A 212 -13.77 7.97 -8.73
CA ALA A 212 -12.31 7.89 -8.58
C ALA A 212 -11.83 6.43 -8.49
N ARG A 213 -12.56 5.58 -7.75
CA ARG A 213 -12.26 4.16 -7.59
C ARG A 213 -12.38 3.32 -8.86
N GLN A 214 -13.20 3.76 -9.83
CA GLN A 214 -13.27 3.12 -11.14
C GLN A 214 -12.07 3.48 -12.04
N LEU A 215 -11.43 4.63 -11.80
CA LEU A 215 -10.35 5.15 -12.63
C LEU A 215 -8.96 4.76 -12.13
N VAL A 216 -8.81 4.54 -10.83
CA VAL A 216 -7.48 4.31 -10.21
C VAL A 216 -7.07 2.84 -10.21
N PRO A 217 -5.77 2.54 -10.35
CA PRO A 217 -5.30 1.18 -10.23
C PRO A 217 -5.44 0.65 -8.79
N PRO A 218 -5.46 -0.68 -8.60
CA PRO A 218 -5.38 -1.29 -7.28
C PRO A 218 -4.20 -0.74 -6.47
N GLY A 219 -4.43 -0.45 -5.19
CA GLY A 219 -3.41 0.11 -4.31
C GLY A 219 -3.11 1.60 -4.49
N PHE A 220 -3.86 2.31 -5.35
CA PHE A 220 -3.83 3.77 -5.36
C PHE A 220 -4.55 4.33 -4.13
N ILE A 221 -3.94 5.31 -3.46
CA ILE A 221 -4.49 5.91 -2.25
C ILE A 221 -5.52 6.96 -2.63
N VAL A 222 -6.72 6.88 -2.05
CA VAL A 222 -7.76 7.91 -2.18
C VAL A 222 -8.13 8.39 -0.79
N GLY A 223 -7.63 9.57 -0.41
CA GLY A 223 -8.02 10.25 0.80
C GLY A 223 -9.20 11.16 0.56
N VAL A 224 -10.06 11.34 1.56
CA VAL A 224 -11.22 12.24 1.42
C VAL A 224 -11.45 13.10 2.64
N THR A 225 -11.91 14.32 2.45
CA THR A 225 -12.34 15.17 3.57
C THR A 225 -13.73 14.75 4.05
N CYS A 226 -13.92 14.54 5.35
CA CYS A 226 -15.23 14.34 5.98
C CYS A 226 -15.39 15.26 7.21
N HIS A 227 -16.64 15.60 7.54
CA HIS A 227 -17.00 16.46 8.67
C HIS A 227 -17.94 15.80 9.67
N THR A 228 -18.63 14.71 9.29
CA THR A 228 -19.56 13.99 10.17
C THR A 228 -19.28 12.49 10.18
N VAL A 229 -19.84 11.78 11.16
CA VAL A 229 -19.76 10.32 11.28
C VAL A 229 -20.38 9.64 10.07
N GLU A 230 -21.53 10.12 9.61
CA GLU A 230 -22.26 9.56 8.47
C GLU A 230 -21.43 9.67 7.18
N GLN A 231 -20.80 10.83 6.95
CA GLN A 231 -19.90 11.01 5.82
C GLN A 231 -18.70 10.07 5.90
N ALA A 232 -18.14 9.88 7.09
CA ALA A 232 -16.98 9.03 7.29
C ALA A 232 -17.29 7.54 7.05
N VAL A 233 -18.43 7.06 7.58
CA VAL A 233 -18.92 5.70 7.34
C VAL A 233 -19.21 5.49 5.86
N HIS A 234 -19.88 6.45 5.22
CA HIS A 234 -20.17 6.38 3.79
C HIS A 234 -18.89 6.31 2.95
N ALA A 235 -17.92 7.20 3.21
CA ALA A 235 -16.63 7.19 2.54
C ALA A 235 -15.87 5.87 2.72
N CYS A 236 -15.95 5.26 3.91
CA CYS A 236 -15.36 3.95 4.17
C CYS A 236 -16.00 2.86 3.28
N HIS A 237 -17.33 2.86 3.13
CA HIS A 237 -18.03 1.91 2.27
C HIS A 237 -17.77 2.15 0.78
N GLU A 238 -17.62 3.39 0.34
CA GLU A 238 -17.23 3.75 -1.03
C GLU A 238 -15.75 3.46 -1.33
N GLY A 239 -15.00 3.02 -0.30
CA GLY A 239 -13.64 2.53 -0.44
C GLY A 239 -12.57 3.61 -0.28
N ALA A 240 -12.79 4.66 0.50
CA ALA A 240 -11.71 5.59 0.86
C ALA A 240 -10.52 4.85 1.53
N SER A 241 -9.29 5.25 1.20
CA SER A 241 -8.08 4.71 1.84
C SER A 241 -7.84 5.34 3.22
N TYR A 242 -8.24 6.59 3.40
CA TYR A 242 -8.23 7.29 4.68
C TYR A 242 -9.19 8.48 4.66
N ILE A 243 -9.48 9.01 5.84
CA ILE A 243 -10.38 10.15 6.02
C ILE A 243 -9.60 11.32 6.62
N GLY A 244 -9.65 12.49 5.98
CA GLY A 244 -9.22 13.76 6.56
C GLY A 244 -10.38 14.43 7.29
N VAL A 245 -10.23 14.66 8.58
CA VAL A 245 -11.23 15.33 9.42
C VAL A 245 -10.61 16.61 9.95
N GLY A 246 -11.24 17.76 9.71
CA GLY A 246 -10.58 18.99 10.10
C GLY A 246 -11.37 20.28 10.15
N CYS A 247 -10.57 21.33 10.34
CA CYS A 247 -10.92 22.56 11.06
C CYS A 247 -11.19 22.34 12.54
N LEU A 248 -10.25 21.64 13.19
CA LEU A 248 -10.23 21.41 14.64
C LEU A 248 -9.98 22.70 15.42
N TYR A 249 -9.02 23.49 14.94
CA TYR A 249 -8.67 24.78 15.51
C TYR A 249 -8.74 25.88 14.45
N PRO A 250 -8.95 27.15 14.85
CA PRO A 250 -8.90 28.29 13.93
C PRO A 250 -7.60 28.28 13.12
N THR A 251 -7.72 28.48 11.80
CA THR A 251 -6.57 28.52 10.90
C THR A 251 -6.76 29.58 9.83
N GLN A 252 -5.66 30.24 9.44
CA GLN A 252 -5.68 31.23 8.35
C GLN A 252 -5.65 30.57 6.95
N THR A 253 -5.35 29.27 6.86
CA THR A 253 -5.08 28.56 5.58
C THR A 253 -6.35 28.20 4.79
N LYS A 254 -7.54 28.14 5.43
CA LYS A 254 -8.83 27.85 4.77
C LYS A 254 -9.97 28.60 5.47
N LYS A 255 -10.41 29.73 4.89
CA LYS A 255 -11.35 30.68 5.51
C LYS A 255 -12.82 30.20 5.58
N ASN A 256 -13.24 29.22 4.75
CA ASN A 256 -14.62 28.72 4.68
C ASN A 256 -14.68 27.22 4.99
N THR A 257 -14.62 26.84 6.26
CA THR A 257 -14.69 25.42 6.64
C THR A 257 -15.60 25.22 7.84
N ILE A 258 -16.35 24.13 7.83
CA ILE A 258 -17.13 23.66 8.98
C ILE A 258 -16.13 23.26 10.06
N SER A 259 -16.20 23.91 11.23
CA SER A 259 -15.37 23.52 12.36
C SER A 259 -15.80 22.15 12.87
N CYS A 260 -14.82 21.29 13.11
CA CYS A 260 -15.01 19.99 13.73
C CYS A 260 -14.43 20.08 15.15
N ASN A 261 -15.10 19.55 16.16
CA ASN A 261 -14.53 19.52 17.51
C ASN A 261 -13.92 18.13 17.79
N LEU A 262 -13.13 18.04 18.87
CA LEU A 262 -12.47 16.79 19.23
C LEU A 262 -13.44 15.65 19.60
N LYS A 263 -14.66 15.98 20.02
CA LYS A 263 -15.70 14.96 20.30
C LYS A 263 -16.13 14.28 19.00
N THR A 264 -16.48 15.06 17.97
CA THR A 264 -16.84 14.53 16.65
C THR A 264 -15.67 13.77 16.02
N LEU A 265 -14.42 14.23 16.22
CA LEU A 265 -13.25 13.48 15.76
C LEU A 265 -13.15 12.10 16.40
N LYS A 266 -13.35 12.00 17.73
CA LYS A 266 -13.37 10.71 18.45
C LYS A 266 -14.49 9.79 17.97
N GLU A 267 -15.68 10.34 17.74
CA GLU A 267 -16.82 9.60 17.21
C GLU A 267 -16.52 9.04 15.81
N ILE A 268 -15.91 9.83 14.93
CA ILE A 268 -15.50 9.38 13.59
C ILE A 268 -14.45 8.26 13.69
N VAL A 269 -13.41 8.43 14.53
CA VAL A 269 -12.36 7.41 14.73
C VAL A 269 -12.97 6.09 15.20
N ALA A 270 -13.95 6.13 16.10
CA ALA A 270 -14.62 4.93 16.60
C ALA A 270 -15.54 4.26 15.56
N ALA A 271 -16.04 5.01 14.59
CA ALA A 271 -17.02 4.54 13.62
C ALA A 271 -16.42 3.88 12.37
N VAL A 272 -15.12 4.06 12.08
CA VAL A 272 -14.50 3.57 10.83
C VAL A 272 -13.28 2.69 11.08
N ALA A 273 -13.06 1.72 10.20
CA ALA A 273 -11.91 0.82 10.27
C ALA A 273 -10.65 1.36 9.54
N ILE A 274 -10.82 2.39 8.70
CA ILE A 274 -9.74 3.00 7.93
C ILE A 274 -9.04 4.12 8.73
N PRO A 275 -7.76 4.43 8.43
CA PRO A 275 -7.05 5.50 9.11
C PRO A 275 -7.76 6.86 9.04
N VAL A 276 -7.82 7.56 10.17
CA VAL A 276 -8.31 8.94 10.26
C VAL A 276 -7.11 9.88 10.43
N CYS A 277 -7.11 10.95 9.64
CA CYS A 277 -6.16 12.05 9.66
C CYS A 277 -6.84 13.31 10.23
N ALA A 278 -6.31 13.83 11.34
CA ALA A 278 -6.72 15.12 11.86
C ALA A 278 -6.04 16.27 11.09
N ILE A 279 -6.78 17.33 10.76
CA ILE A 279 -6.23 18.52 10.09
C ILE A 279 -6.86 19.82 10.62
N GLY A 280 -6.10 20.92 10.60
CA GLY A 280 -6.60 22.28 10.82
C GLY A 280 -6.17 22.87 12.15
N GLY A 281 -5.17 23.75 12.08
CA GLY A 281 -4.61 24.48 13.24
C GLY A 281 -3.89 23.59 14.26
N ILE A 282 -3.50 22.37 13.87
CA ILE A 282 -2.70 21.48 14.71
C ILE A 282 -1.25 21.97 14.73
N ASN A 283 -0.66 22.03 15.92
CA ASN A 283 0.70 22.50 16.19
C ASN A 283 1.28 21.79 17.43
N GLN A 284 2.49 22.18 17.85
CA GLN A 284 3.18 21.56 18.98
C GLN A 284 2.39 21.61 20.30
N SER A 285 1.62 22.67 20.56
CA SER A 285 0.92 22.86 21.83
C SER A 285 -0.39 22.08 21.95
N ASN A 286 -0.98 21.61 20.84
CA ASN A 286 -2.27 20.92 20.84
C ASN A 286 -2.24 19.49 20.23
N GLN A 287 -1.13 19.08 19.59
CA GLN A 287 -1.03 17.76 18.96
C GLN A 287 -1.20 16.58 19.93
N GLU A 288 -0.83 16.73 21.21
CA GLU A 288 -1.00 15.67 22.21
C GLU A 288 -2.49 15.42 22.52
N GLU A 289 -3.30 16.48 22.56
CA GLU A 289 -4.74 16.35 22.75
C GLU A 289 -5.41 15.66 21.55
N VAL A 290 -4.94 16.00 20.34
CA VAL A 290 -5.40 15.37 19.11
C VAL A 290 -5.01 13.89 19.07
N SER A 291 -3.79 13.51 19.47
CA SER A 291 -3.34 12.11 19.45
C SER A 291 -4.20 11.21 20.36
N LYS A 292 -4.67 11.74 21.50
CA LYS A 292 -5.58 11.05 22.45
C LYS A 292 -6.96 10.74 21.85
N THR A 293 -7.28 11.24 20.65
CA THR A 293 -8.52 10.86 19.94
C THR A 293 -8.42 9.53 19.21
N GLY A 294 -7.20 8.97 19.05
CA GLY A 294 -6.96 7.72 18.33
C GLY A 294 -6.76 7.90 16.82
N VAL A 295 -6.64 9.14 16.33
CA VAL A 295 -6.23 9.38 14.93
C VAL A 295 -4.88 8.73 14.63
N LYS A 296 -4.76 8.19 13.41
CA LYS A 296 -3.51 7.60 12.96
C LYS A 296 -2.57 8.63 12.35
N MET A 297 -3.12 9.70 11.77
CA MET A 297 -2.35 10.75 11.11
C MET A 297 -2.71 12.14 11.64
N MET A 298 -1.74 13.05 11.59
CA MET A 298 -1.95 14.48 11.84
C MET A 298 -1.36 15.28 10.69
N ALA A 299 -2.21 15.99 9.96
CA ALA A 299 -1.77 16.84 8.86
C ALA A 299 -1.47 18.26 9.31
N MET A 300 -0.29 18.74 8.93
CA MET A 300 0.19 20.09 9.26
C MET A 300 0.62 20.82 7.98
N TYR A 301 0.26 22.10 7.92
CA TYR A 301 0.75 23.04 6.90
C TYR A 301 1.60 24.10 7.59
N SER A 302 0.99 25.18 8.10
CA SER A 302 1.71 26.32 8.69
C SER A 302 2.64 25.89 9.83
N ALA A 303 2.17 25.03 10.73
CA ALA A 303 2.97 24.58 11.86
C ALA A 303 4.24 23.85 11.43
N LEU A 304 4.27 23.17 10.29
CA LEU A 304 5.46 22.44 9.86
C LEU A 304 6.55 23.37 9.28
N TRP A 305 6.13 24.48 8.68
CA TRP A 305 7.00 25.40 7.94
C TRP A 305 7.36 26.66 8.73
N ASP A 306 6.66 26.94 9.82
CA ASP A 306 6.93 28.04 10.74
C ASP A 306 7.63 27.51 12.01
N PRO A 307 8.91 27.85 12.25
CA PRO A 307 9.64 27.44 13.44
C PRO A 307 8.99 27.85 14.76
N CYS A 308 8.16 28.90 14.76
CA CYS A 308 7.47 29.36 15.97
C CYS A 308 6.28 28.45 16.36
N LEU A 309 5.87 27.54 15.48
CA LEU A 309 4.69 26.69 15.65
C LEU A 309 5.01 25.18 15.72
N PHE A 310 6.26 24.78 15.50
CA PHE A 310 6.71 23.37 15.46
C PHE A 310 7.61 22.97 16.62
#